data_AF-A0A1S3JT31-F1
#
_entry.id   AF-A0A1S3JT31-F1
#
_cell.length_a   1.000
_cell.length_b   1.000
_cell.length_c   1.000
_cell.angle_alpha   90.00
_cell.angle_beta   90.00
_cell.angle_gamma   90.00
#
_symmetry.space_group_name_H-M   'P 1'
#
loop_
_entity.id
_entity.type
_entity.pdbx_description
1 polymer ?
#
loop_
_entity_poly.entity_id
_entity_poly.type
_entity_poly.pdbx_seq_one_letter_code
_entity_poly.pdbx_strand_id
1 'polypeptide(L)'
;MASIGKRGDTRIVKFFEKIRYFHCNRYETRKAKFIEIIENGSLPGDVVCLQEVWEADDLREIISKTQADFPFSVSALHQTIDGDTVFPTANPLVPACTLAEVNAVSQCFLNNCVANNAPDKFLCFVGNCTAEYQALSQVCLACLLARQTQNVKELLNAFSRTELCATTPYEMTYGLVILSKRPIDDTSFVDYHDGYSVSVPRGYLRAKVGGVHVFCTHTTPVLTDIYLDGK
;
A
#
# COMPACT_ATOMS: atom_id res chain seq x y z
N MET A 1 -9.82 -11.89 8.75
CA MET A 1 -9.97 -13.37 8.69
C MET A 1 -8.56 -13.94 8.70
N ALA A 2 -8.23 -14.86 9.60
CA ALA A 2 -6.86 -15.36 9.77
C ALA A 2 -6.73 -16.77 9.19
N SER A 3 -5.63 -17.04 8.47
CA SER A 3 -5.26 -18.39 8.02
C SER A 3 -4.03 -18.85 8.77
N ILE A 4 -4.04 -20.06 9.32
CA ILE A 4 -2.97 -20.60 10.15
C ILE A 4 -2.34 -21.80 9.43
N GLY A 5 -1.02 -21.73 9.19
CA GLY A 5 -0.22 -22.86 8.73
C GLY A 5 0.81 -23.26 9.79
N LYS A 6 1.06 -24.56 9.94
CA LYS A 6 2.10 -25.08 10.85
C LYS A 6 3.11 -25.91 10.06
N ARG A 7 4.40 -25.61 10.21
CA ARG A 7 5.49 -26.42 9.65
C ARG A 7 6.60 -26.54 10.70
N GLY A 8 6.80 -27.74 11.24
CA GLY A 8 7.60 -27.93 12.46
C GLY A 8 6.96 -27.24 13.66
N ASP A 9 7.79 -26.61 14.52
CA ASP A 9 7.34 -25.83 15.69
C ASP A 9 6.98 -24.38 15.38
N THR A 10 7.07 -23.94 14.12
CA THR A 10 6.74 -22.56 13.73
C THR A 10 5.27 -22.45 13.31
N ARG A 11 4.52 -21.56 13.97
CA ARG A 11 3.16 -21.17 13.57
C ARG A 11 3.21 -19.93 12.70
N ILE A 12 2.78 -20.06 11.45
CA ILE A 12 2.69 -18.95 10.50
C ILE A 12 1.23 -18.54 10.40
N VAL A 13 0.94 -17.27 10.65
CA VAL A 13 -0.39 -16.71 10.51
C VAL A 13 -0.42 -15.64 9.44
N LYS A 14 -1.44 -15.70 8.58
CA LYS A 14 -1.79 -14.58 7.69
C LYS A 14 -2.94 -13.82 8.32
N PHE A 15 -2.79 -12.52 8.50
CA PHE A 15 -3.84 -11.64 9.00
C PHE A 15 -4.22 -10.65 7.89
N PHE A 16 -5.46 -10.78 7.43
CA PHE A 16 -6.02 -9.87 6.44
C PHE A 16 -6.83 -8.80 7.15
N GLU A 17 -6.34 -7.59 7.09
CA GLU A 17 -7.04 -6.43 7.59
C GLU A 17 -7.09 -5.46 6.43
N LYS A 18 -8.26 -5.25 5.81
CA LYS A 18 -8.40 -4.29 4.70
C LYS A 18 -8.05 -2.85 5.13
N ILE A 19 -6.86 -2.49 5.63
CA ILE A 19 -6.51 -1.12 6.07
C ILE A 19 -6.23 -0.29 4.83
N ARG A 20 -7.23 -0.21 3.97
CA ARG A 20 -7.21 0.62 2.79
C ARG A 20 -8.36 1.58 2.88
N TYR A 21 -8.01 2.85 2.91
CA TYR A 21 -8.97 3.93 2.86
C TYR A 21 -9.85 3.83 1.59
N PHE A 22 -9.26 3.34 0.48
CA PHE A 22 -9.90 3.07 -0.83
C PHE A 22 -11.19 2.23 -0.79
N HIS A 23 -11.41 1.43 0.26
CA HIS A 23 -12.49 0.43 0.28
C HIS A 23 -13.27 0.34 1.59
N CYS A 24 -13.10 1.27 2.52
CA CYS A 24 -13.82 1.16 3.78
C CYS A 24 -14.29 2.49 4.36
N ASN A 25 -15.62 2.66 4.40
CA ASN A 25 -16.24 3.46 5.45
C ASN A 25 -15.65 2.99 6.79
N ARG A 26 -15.14 3.92 7.61
CA ARG A 26 -14.54 3.69 8.94
C ARG A 26 -13.06 3.25 8.98
N TYR A 27 -12.22 3.70 8.05
CA TYR A 27 -10.77 3.47 8.10
C TYR A 27 -10.18 3.76 9.50
N GLU A 28 -10.41 4.95 10.07
CA GLU A 28 -9.88 5.35 11.37
C GLU A 28 -10.31 4.39 12.50
N THR A 29 -11.60 4.01 12.52
CA THR A 29 -12.12 3.07 13.51
C THR A 29 -11.49 1.68 13.39
N ARG A 30 -11.21 1.24 12.16
CA ARG A 30 -10.61 -0.08 11.91
C ARG A 30 -9.15 -0.10 12.30
N LYS A 31 -8.39 0.94 11.90
CA LYS A 31 -7.02 1.18 12.35
C LYS A 31 -6.96 1.13 13.88
N ALA A 32 -7.74 1.96 14.57
CA ALA A 32 -7.74 2.01 16.04
C ALA A 32 -8.01 0.63 16.67
N LYS A 33 -8.98 -0.12 16.14
CA LYS A 33 -9.31 -1.46 16.66
C LYS A 33 -8.21 -2.49 16.42
N PHE A 34 -7.44 -2.37 15.33
CA PHE A 34 -6.31 -3.26 15.11
C PHE A 34 -5.11 -2.93 15.96
N ILE A 35 -4.85 -1.64 16.15
CA ILE A 35 -3.85 -1.19 17.12
C ILE A 35 -4.17 -1.74 18.51
N GLU A 36 -5.44 -1.73 18.93
CA GLU A 36 -5.88 -2.38 20.18
C GLU A 36 -5.59 -3.89 20.20
N ILE A 37 -5.78 -4.62 19.09
CA ILE A 37 -5.43 -6.05 18.98
C ILE A 37 -3.93 -6.27 19.15
N ILE A 38 -3.11 -5.40 18.54
CA ILE A 38 -1.65 -5.43 18.67
C ILE A 38 -1.24 -5.21 20.13
N GLU A 39 -1.73 -4.14 20.75
CA GLU A 39 -1.36 -3.74 22.11
C GLU A 39 -1.79 -4.79 23.15
N ASN A 40 -2.88 -5.50 22.90
CA ASN A 40 -3.33 -6.61 23.72
C ASN A 40 -2.56 -7.93 23.47
N GLY A 41 -1.45 -7.91 22.72
CA GLY A 41 -0.64 -9.09 22.41
C GLY A 41 -1.41 -10.19 21.67
N SER A 42 -2.50 -9.82 20.99
CA SER A 42 -3.49 -10.76 20.47
C SER A 42 -3.21 -11.20 19.03
N LEU A 43 -2.09 -10.79 18.45
CA LEU A 43 -1.63 -11.30 17.15
C LEU A 43 -1.15 -12.75 17.30
N PRO A 44 -1.85 -13.73 16.71
CA PRO A 44 -1.48 -15.13 16.88
C PRO A 44 -0.31 -15.48 15.95
N GLY A 45 0.61 -16.34 16.42
CA GLY A 45 1.68 -16.92 15.61
C GLY A 45 3.09 -16.53 16.05
N ASP A 46 4.07 -17.19 15.44
CA ASP A 46 5.50 -16.90 15.58
C ASP A 46 6.00 -16.06 14.39
N VAL A 47 5.31 -16.18 13.25
CA VAL A 47 5.49 -15.33 12.07
C VAL A 47 4.13 -14.89 11.58
N VAL A 48 3.94 -13.59 11.38
CA VAL A 48 2.69 -12.99 10.95
C VAL A 48 2.91 -12.23 9.64
N CYS A 49 2.11 -12.54 8.63
CA CYS A 49 2.01 -11.77 7.39
C CYS A 49 0.77 -10.89 7.48
N LEU A 50 0.96 -9.57 7.58
CA LEU A 50 -0.12 -8.60 7.46
C LEU A 50 -0.22 -8.15 6.00
N GLN A 51 -1.46 -8.03 5.53
CA GLN A 51 -1.80 -7.55 4.20
C GLN A 51 -2.63 -6.28 4.28
N GLU A 52 -2.61 -5.52 3.20
CA GLU A 52 -3.34 -4.27 3.00
C GLU A 52 -2.96 -3.15 4.00
N VAL A 53 -1.68 -3.09 4.41
CA VAL A 53 -1.11 -1.99 5.21
C VAL A 53 -0.53 -0.92 4.27
N TRP A 54 -1.38 -0.07 3.71
CA TRP A 54 -1.03 0.77 2.55
C TRP A 54 -0.34 2.10 2.89
N GLU A 55 -0.56 2.64 4.09
CA GLU A 55 0.03 3.93 4.49
C GLU A 55 1.35 3.69 5.24
N ALA A 56 2.39 4.45 4.90
CA ALA A 56 3.71 4.32 5.51
C ALA A 56 3.70 4.57 7.03
N ASP A 57 2.90 5.54 7.47
CA ASP A 57 2.75 5.87 8.90
C ASP A 57 2.07 4.74 9.68
N ASP A 58 1.05 4.09 9.09
CA ASP A 58 0.40 2.92 9.69
C ASP A 58 1.39 1.77 9.83
N LEU A 59 2.19 1.52 8.79
CA LEU A 59 3.22 0.50 8.82
C LEU A 59 4.24 0.76 9.95
N ARG A 60 4.74 1.99 10.08
CA ARG A 60 5.67 2.37 11.16
C ARG A 60 5.05 2.20 12.53
N GLU A 61 3.81 2.63 12.70
CA GLU A 61 3.08 2.51 13.95
C GLU A 61 2.89 1.04 14.34
N ILE A 62 2.49 0.20 13.38
CA ILE A 62 2.33 -1.25 13.59
C ILE A 62 3.67 -1.88 13.99
N ILE A 63 4.76 -1.60 13.27
CA ILE A 63 6.10 -2.14 13.59
C ILE A 63 6.52 -1.70 14.99
N SER A 64 6.39 -0.40 15.31
CA SER A 64 6.76 0.14 16.61
C SER A 64 6.00 -0.52 17.76
N LYS A 65 4.68 -0.71 17.62
CA LYS A 65 3.84 -1.31 18.66
C LYS A 65 3.99 -2.83 18.77
N THR A 66 4.38 -3.52 17.69
CA THR A 66 4.61 -4.96 17.70
C THR A 66 6.02 -5.36 18.09
N GLN A 67 6.97 -4.41 18.19
CA GLN A 67 8.40 -4.70 18.36
C GLN A 67 8.73 -5.56 19.59
N ALA A 68 8.00 -5.40 20.69
CA ALA A 68 8.22 -6.19 21.91
C ALA A 68 7.90 -7.68 21.70
N ASP A 69 6.82 -7.98 20.97
CA ASP A 69 6.37 -9.34 20.70
C ASP A 69 6.99 -9.94 19.43
N PHE A 70 7.29 -9.10 18.43
CA PHE A 70 7.84 -9.42 17.12
C PHE A 70 9.05 -8.52 16.82
N PRO A 71 10.23 -8.80 17.39
CA PRO A 71 11.41 -7.95 17.25
C PRO A 71 11.98 -7.86 15.83
N PHE A 72 11.55 -8.73 14.91
CA PHE A 72 12.00 -8.73 13.52
C PHE A 72 10.83 -8.41 12.59
N SER A 73 11.05 -7.51 11.63
CA SER A 73 10.04 -7.16 10.63
C SER A 73 10.65 -6.94 9.24
N VAL A 74 9.86 -7.18 8.20
CA VAL A 74 10.22 -6.95 6.80
C VAL A 74 9.04 -6.36 6.06
N SER A 75 9.28 -5.29 5.32
CA SER A 75 8.31 -4.68 4.39
C SER A 75 9.03 -4.13 3.16
N ALA A 76 8.27 -3.64 2.17
CA ALA A 76 8.87 -2.98 1.00
C ALA A 76 9.53 -1.63 1.35
N LEU A 77 9.10 -0.95 2.43
CA LEU A 77 9.70 0.32 2.89
C LEU A 77 10.86 0.14 3.86
N HIS A 78 10.73 -0.85 4.75
CA HIS A 78 11.70 -1.13 5.80
C HIS A 78 12.28 -2.52 5.55
N GLN A 79 13.32 -2.58 4.74
CA GLN A 79 14.36 -3.59 4.95
C GLN A 79 15.53 -2.88 5.61
N THR A 80 15.79 -3.19 6.87
CA THR A 80 17.11 -2.95 7.47
C THR A 80 17.76 -4.31 7.60
N ILE A 81 18.68 -4.63 6.69
CA ILE A 81 19.66 -5.69 6.90
C ILE A 81 20.96 -4.97 7.22
N ASP A 82 21.47 -5.11 8.44
CA ASP A 82 22.76 -4.53 8.86
C ASP A 82 22.93 -3.00 8.61
N GLY A 83 21.82 -2.25 8.58
CA GLY A 83 21.82 -0.80 8.39
C GLY A 83 21.69 -0.33 6.93
N ASP A 84 21.70 -1.24 5.95
CA ASP A 84 21.46 -0.90 4.55
C ASP A 84 19.99 -1.13 4.17
N THR A 85 19.39 -0.11 3.54
CA THR A 85 18.04 -0.18 2.98
C THR A 85 18.07 -0.93 1.65
N VAL A 86 17.71 -2.21 1.69
CA VAL A 86 17.69 -3.10 0.51
C VAL A 86 16.58 -2.73 -0.49
N PHE A 87 15.63 -1.88 -0.09
CA PHE A 87 14.63 -1.27 -0.98
C PHE A 87 14.72 0.24 -0.96
N PRO A 88 14.37 0.92 -2.06
CA PRO A 88 14.39 2.36 -2.14
C PRO A 88 13.40 2.94 -1.12
N THR A 89 13.91 3.41 0.02
CA THR A 89 13.23 4.45 0.78
C THR A 89 13.04 5.63 -0.15
N ALA A 90 11.85 6.24 -0.14
CA ALA A 90 11.61 7.43 -0.94
C ALA A 90 12.71 8.45 -0.65
N ASN A 91 13.29 9.04 -1.69
CA ASN A 91 14.24 10.12 -1.49
C ASN A 91 13.48 11.27 -0.79
N PRO A 92 13.85 11.66 0.43
CA PRO A 92 13.11 12.66 1.20
C PRO A 92 13.11 14.05 0.54
N LEU A 93 13.92 14.25 -0.50
CA LEU A 93 14.04 15.48 -1.26
C LEU A 93 13.26 15.47 -2.59
N VAL A 94 12.68 14.33 -2.98
CA VAL A 94 11.99 14.19 -4.27
C VAL A 94 10.49 14.04 -4.01
N PRO A 95 9.66 15.00 -4.47
CA PRO A 95 8.21 14.87 -4.37
C PRO A 95 7.68 13.65 -5.12
N ALA A 96 6.50 13.17 -4.69
CA ALA A 96 5.85 12.01 -5.30
C ALA A 96 5.54 12.21 -6.79
N CYS A 97 5.18 13.44 -7.15
CA CYS A 97 4.87 13.87 -8.50
C CYS A 97 5.67 15.14 -8.84
N THR A 98 5.96 15.32 -10.12
CA THR A 98 6.31 16.64 -10.64
C THR A 98 5.07 17.51 -10.80
N LEU A 99 5.27 18.84 -10.80
CA LEU A 99 4.19 19.78 -11.08
C LEU A 99 3.60 19.58 -12.49
N ALA A 100 4.41 19.16 -13.46
CA ALA A 100 3.97 18.88 -14.83
C ALA A 100 3.02 17.67 -14.90
N GLU A 101 3.37 16.57 -14.23
CA GLU A 101 2.51 15.37 -14.10
C GLU A 101 1.16 15.72 -13.49
N VAL A 102 1.18 16.42 -12.36
CA VAL A 102 -0.02 16.85 -11.65
C VAL A 102 -0.90 17.75 -12.53
N ASN A 103 -0.30 18.72 -13.22
CA ASN A 103 -1.03 19.63 -14.09
C ASN A 103 -1.66 18.90 -15.28
N ALA A 104 -0.94 18.00 -15.94
CA ALA A 104 -1.45 17.26 -17.09
C ALA A 104 -2.71 16.46 -16.72
N VAL A 105 -2.64 15.68 -15.65
CA VAL A 105 -3.75 14.84 -15.19
C VAL A 105 -4.92 15.68 -14.71
N SER A 106 -4.65 16.76 -13.96
CA SER A 106 -5.70 17.67 -13.46
C SER A 106 -6.42 18.37 -14.59
N GLN A 107 -5.69 18.85 -15.61
CA GLN A 107 -6.27 19.52 -16.77
C GLN A 107 -7.15 18.57 -17.58
N CYS A 108 -6.71 17.33 -17.82
CA CYS A 108 -7.56 16.36 -18.48
C CYS A 108 -8.85 16.12 -17.70
N PHE A 109 -8.76 15.91 -16.39
CA PHE A 109 -9.92 15.67 -15.54
C PHE A 109 -10.89 16.85 -15.55
N LEU A 110 -10.38 18.08 -15.43
CA LEU A 110 -11.19 19.30 -15.45
C LEU A 110 -11.91 19.47 -16.79
N ASN A 111 -11.20 19.28 -17.89
CA ASN A 111 -11.74 19.53 -19.24
C ASN A 111 -12.70 18.44 -19.70
N ASN A 112 -12.43 17.16 -19.39
CA ASN A 112 -13.22 16.04 -19.91
C ASN A 112 -14.33 15.59 -18.95
N CYS A 113 -14.14 15.74 -17.64
CA CYS A 113 -15.05 15.16 -16.65
C CYS A 113 -15.80 16.20 -15.82
N VAL A 114 -15.15 17.30 -15.44
CA VAL A 114 -15.80 18.36 -14.67
C VAL A 114 -16.59 19.30 -15.58
N ALA A 115 -15.97 19.83 -16.64
CA ALA A 115 -16.62 20.76 -17.56
C ALA A 115 -17.85 20.15 -18.26
N ASN A 116 -17.81 18.84 -18.53
CA ASN A 116 -18.92 18.10 -19.14
C ASN A 116 -19.95 17.58 -18.12
N ASN A 117 -19.78 17.90 -16.82
CA ASN A 117 -20.64 17.44 -15.73
C ASN A 117 -20.91 15.92 -15.78
N ALA A 118 -19.86 15.12 -15.95
CA ALA A 118 -19.97 13.68 -16.09
C ALA A 118 -20.67 13.06 -14.85
N PRO A 119 -21.69 12.19 -15.03
CA PRO A 119 -22.42 11.57 -13.93
C PRO A 119 -21.52 10.73 -13.01
N ASP A 120 -20.60 10.00 -13.61
CA ASP A 120 -19.53 9.29 -12.93
C ASP A 120 -18.18 9.87 -13.35
N LYS A 121 -17.63 10.73 -12.49
CA LYS A 121 -16.35 11.40 -12.71
C LYS A 121 -15.18 10.42 -12.76
N PHE A 122 -15.28 9.29 -12.06
CA PHE A 122 -14.21 8.30 -12.01
C PHE A 122 -14.18 7.49 -13.30
N LEU A 123 -15.33 6.95 -13.73
CA LEU A 123 -15.43 6.29 -15.03
C LEU A 123 -15.06 7.22 -16.18
N CYS A 124 -15.47 8.49 -16.10
CA CYS A 124 -15.03 9.49 -17.07
C CYS A 124 -13.50 9.64 -17.09
N PHE A 125 -12.86 9.78 -15.92
CA PHE A 125 -11.42 9.95 -15.82
C PHE A 125 -10.68 8.74 -16.39
N VAL A 126 -11.09 7.53 -16.00
CA VAL A 126 -10.54 6.27 -16.51
C VAL A 126 -10.66 6.19 -18.03
N GLY A 127 -11.80 6.59 -18.59
CA GLY A 127 -12.08 6.47 -20.02
C GLY A 127 -11.54 7.60 -20.91
N ASN A 128 -11.31 8.80 -20.38
CA ASN A 128 -10.95 9.98 -21.17
C ASN A 128 -9.56 10.57 -20.84
N CYS A 129 -8.95 10.18 -19.72
CA CYS A 129 -7.65 10.69 -19.28
C CYS A 129 -6.57 9.62 -19.20
N THR A 130 -6.73 8.56 -19.99
CA THR A 130 -5.81 7.41 -20.03
C THR A 130 -4.39 7.84 -20.30
N ALA A 131 -4.15 8.66 -21.32
CA ALA A 131 -2.79 9.07 -21.67
C ALA A 131 -2.08 9.79 -20.50
N GLU A 132 -2.81 10.67 -19.81
CA GLU A 132 -2.27 11.48 -18.73
C GLU A 132 -1.98 10.66 -17.48
N TYR A 133 -2.90 9.79 -17.03
CA TYR A 133 -2.64 9.00 -15.83
C TYR A 133 -1.66 7.85 -16.06
N GLN A 134 -1.55 7.33 -17.30
CA GLN A 134 -0.57 6.32 -17.65
C GLN A 134 0.86 6.88 -17.69
N ALA A 135 1.01 8.15 -18.04
CA ALA A 135 2.32 8.83 -18.01
C ALA A 135 2.86 9.08 -16.60
N LEU A 136 2.05 8.88 -15.56
CA LEU A 136 2.48 9.05 -14.17
C LEU A 136 3.42 7.93 -13.74
N SER A 137 4.45 8.29 -12.98
CA SER A 137 5.18 7.29 -12.20
C SER A 137 4.26 6.55 -11.21
N GLN A 138 4.60 5.32 -10.86
CA GLN A 138 3.84 4.52 -9.88
C GLN A 138 3.74 5.21 -8.52
N VAL A 139 4.78 5.94 -8.09
CA VAL A 139 4.78 6.73 -6.85
C VAL A 139 3.81 7.90 -6.93
N CYS A 140 3.81 8.63 -8.04
CA CYS A 140 2.88 9.73 -8.25
C CYS A 140 1.43 9.24 -8.28
N LEU A 141 1.15 8.19 -9.06
CA LEU A 141 -0.17 7.59 -9.14
C LEU A 141 -0.64 7.08 -7.77
N ALA A 142 0.22 6.41 -7.02
CA ALA A 142 -0.11 5.94 -5.67
C ALA A 142 -0.40 7.11 -4.71
N CYS A 143 0.35 8.22 -4.79
CA CYS A 143 0.11 9.40 -3.96
C CYS A 143 -1.22 10.09 -4.29
N LEU A 144 -1.51 10.31 -5.58
CA LEU A 144 -2.76 10.96 -6.04
C LEU A 144 -4.00 10.11 -5.74
N LEU A 145 -3.85 8.79 -5.77
CA LEU A 145 -4.92 7.85 -5.45
C LEU A 145 -4.90 7.40 -3.97
N ALA A 146 -3.97 7.90 -3.16
CA ALA A 146 -3.93 7.63 -1.73
C ALA A 146 -5.18 8.22 -1.08
N ARG A 147 -5.86 7.40 -0.29
CA ARG A 147 -7.07 7.80 0.45
C ARG A 147 -8.25 8.30 -0.39
N GLN A 148 -8.52 7.69 -1.54
CA GLN A 148 -9.86 7.86 -2.14
C GLN A 148 -10.91 7.11 -1.31
N THR A 149 -12.12 7.61 -1.19
CA THR A 149 -13.25 6.79 -0.73
C THR A 149 -14.10 6.36 -1.93
N GLN A 150 -15.07 5.48 -1.68
CA GLN A 150 -16.07 5.08 -2.67
C GLN A 150 -17.06 6.20 -3.04
N ASN A 151 -16.88 7.42 -2.55
CA ASN A 151 -17.75 8.54 -2.88
C ASN A 151 -17.23 9.26 -4.14
N VAL A 152 -17.99 9.21 -5.24
CA VAL A 152 -17.68 9.90 -6.51
C VAL A 152 -17.51 11.42 -6.33
N LYS A 153 -18.12 12.02 -5.30
CA LYS A 153 -17.86 13.44 -4.94
C LYS A 153 -16.43 13.67 -4.46
N GLU A 154 -15.76 12.64 -3.97
CA GLU A 154 -14.40 12.70 -3.42
C GLU A 154 -13.31 12.45 -4.46
N LEU A 155 -13.63 12.13 -5.73
CA LEU A 155 -12.62 12.19 -6.78
C LEU A 155 -12.16 13.64 -7.05
N LEU A 156 -13.04 14.63 -6.80
CA LEU A 156 -12.61 16.03 -6.69
C LEU A 156 -11.62 16.23 -5.54
N ASN A 157 -11.75 15.45 -4.45
CA ASN A 157 -10.80 15.44 -3.33
C ASN A 157 -9.55 14.57 -3.62
N ALA A 158 -9.58 13.63 -4.57
CA ALA A 158 -8.37 12.94 -5.00
C ALA A 158 -7.34 13.92 -5.56
N PHE A 159 -7.83 14.89 -6.36
CA PHE A 159 -7.01 16.01 -6.79
C PHE A 159 -6.77 17.07 -5.71
N SER A 160 -7.34 16.96 -4.50
CA SER A 160 -6.94 17.83 -3.38
C SER A 160 -5.53 17.50 -2.86
N ARG A 161 -4.99 16.32 -3.20
CA ARG A 161 -3.61 15.93 -2.87
C ARG A 161 -2.60 16.34 -3.92
N THR A 162 -3.01 17.00 -5.00
CA THR A 162 -2.10 17.45 -6.06
C THR A 162 -0.96 18.30 -5.53
N GLU A 163 -1.26 19.29 -4.70
CA GLU A 163 -0.25 20.12 -4.03
C GLU A 163 0.64 19.29 -3.10
N LEU A 164 0.05 18.42 -2.28
CA LEU A 164 0.79 17.53 -1.39
C LEU A 164 1.77 16.65 -2.18
N CYS A 165 1.29 15.94 -3.21
CA CYS A 165 2.10 15.04 -4.01
C CYS A 165 3.15 15.76 -4.85
N ALA A 166 2.89 17.01 -5.25
CA ALA A 166 3.85 17.85 -5.98
C ALA A 166 4.93 18.46 -5.08
N THR A 167 4.74 18.48 -3.76
CA THR A 167 5.64 19.16 -2.81
C THR A 167 6.24 18.24 -1.75
N THR A 168 5.70 17.04 -1.57
CA THR A 168 6.14 16.09 -0.54
C THR A 168 6.48 14.73 -1.14
N PRO A 169 7.51 14.04 -0.62
CA PRO A 169 7.79 12.65 -0.97
C PRO A 169 6.62 11.74 -0.58
N TYR A 170 6.48 10.62 -1.29
CA TYR A 170 5.51 9.58 -0.96
C TYR A 170 6.18 8.21 -0.91
N GLU A 171 5.84 7.43 0.10
CA GLU A 171 6.44 6.14 0.38
C GLU A 171 5.43 5.01 0.14
N MET A 172 5.72 4.17 -0.85
CA MET A 172 4.86 3.04 -1.19
C MET A 172 5.20 1.80 -0.37
N THR A 173 4.22 1.29 0.39
CA THR A 173 4.39 0.08 1.22
C THR A 173 4.11 -1.24 0.51
N TYR A 174 3.50 -1.19 -0.68
CA TYR A 174 2.91 -2.34 -1.38
C TYR A 174 1.92 -3.15 -0.51
N GLY A 175 1.47 -2.60 0.62
CA GLY A 175 0.46 -3.21 1.49
C GLY A 175 0.90 -4.48 2.21
N LEU A 176 2.20 -4.82 2.30
CA LEU A 176 2.64 -6.09 2.88
C LEU A 176 3.70 -5.88 3.98
N VAL A 177 3.56 -6.62 5.08
CA VAL A 177 4.59 -6.70 6.12
C VAL A 177 4.64 -8.11 6.74
N ILE A 178 5.85 -8.59 6.99
CA ILE A 178 6.13 -9.78 7.77
C ILE A 178 6.63 -9.34 9.15
N LEU A 179 6.01 -9.86 10.20
CA LEU A 179 6.44 -9.72 11.60
C LEU A 179 6.90 -11.09 12.09
N SER A 180 7.98 -11.16 12.85
CA SER A 180 8.55 -12.43 13.31
C SER A 180 9.14 -12.34 14.72
N LYS A 181 8.90 -13.40 15.49
CA LYS A 181 9.54 -13.63 16.80
C LYS A 181 10.98 -14.14 16.68
N ARG A 182 11.37 -14.58 15.48
CA ARG A 182 12.68 -15.17 15.16
C ARG A 182 13.41 -14.33 14.10
N PRO A 183 14.75 -14.39 14.04
CA PRO A 183 15.52 -13.70 13.01
C PRO A 183 15.01 -13.98 11.60
N ILE A 184 15.07 -12.95 10.76
CA ILE A 184 14.66 -13.00 9.36
C ILE A 184 15.91 -12.82 8.49
N ASP A 185 16.12 -13.75 7.56
CA ASP A 185 17.22 -13.74 6.59
C ASP A 185 16.67 -13.88 5.15
N ASP A 186 17.53 -13.72 4.13
CA ASP A 186 17.21 -13.99 2.70
C ASP A 186 15.85 -13.37 2.29
N THR A 187 15.79 -12.05 2.40
CA THR A 187 14.58 -11.27 2.13
C THR A 187 14.56 -10.76 0.70
N SER A 188 13.39 -10.79 0.07
CA SER A 188 13.19 -10.20 -1.24
C SER A 188 11.76 -9.73 -1.41
N PHE A 189 11.56 -8.77 -2.31
CA PHE A 189 10.26 -8.30 -2.73
C PHE A 189 10.20 -8.43 -4.24
N VAL A 190 9.05 -8.87 -4.74
CA VAL A 190 8.78 -8.91 -6.18
C VAL A 190 7.53 -8.11 -6.43
N ASP A 191 7.68 -7.06 -7.23
CA ASP A 191 6.56 -6.30 -7.79
C ASP A 191 5.96 -7.10 -8.96
N TYR A 192 4.64 -7.26 -8.96
CA TYR A 192 3.93 -7.90 -10.07
C TYR A 192 3.67 -6.95 -11.25
N HIS A 193 3.87 -5.65 -11.05
CA HIS A 193 3.60 -4.60 -12.02
C HIS A 193 4.87 -3.85 -12.41
N ASP A 194 6.03 -4.51 -12.35
CA ASP A 194 7.29 -3.89 -12.76
C ASP A 194 7.19 -3.36 -14.20
N GLY A 195 7.47 -2.07 -14.37
CA GLY A 195 7.30 -1.35 -15.64
C GLY A 195 5.86 -0.88 -15.95
N TYR A 196 4.92 -0.98 -15.02
CA TYR A 196 3.53 -0.53 -15.15
C TYR A 196 3.10 0.29 -13.92
N SER A 197 2.31 1.33 -14.13
CA SER A 197 1.74 2.14 -13.04
C SER A 197 0.30 1.73 -12.76
N VAL A 198 0.02 1.16 -11.60
CA VAL A 198 -1.30 0.68 -11.20
C VAL A 198 -1.84 1.40 -9.96
N SER A 199 -3.16 1.49 -9.81
CA SER A 199 -3.75 2.10 -8.60
C SER A 199 -3.55 1.30 -7.32
N VAL A 200 -3.19 0.02 -7.43
CA VAL A 200 -2.99 -0.89 -6.30
C VAL A 200 -1.73 -1.72 -6.51
N PRO A 201 -0.53 -1.18 -6.26
CA PRO A 201 0.69 -1.93 -6.51
C PRO A 201 0.72 -3.20 -5.64
N ARG A 202 0.89 -4.35 -6.29
CA ARG A 202 0.83 -5.69 -5.67
C ARG A 202 2.14 -6.43 -5.91
N GLY A 203 2.44 -7.32 -4.98
CA GLY A 203 3.61 -8.18 -5.07
C GLY A 203 3.60 -9.30 -4.06
N TYR A 204 4.78 -9.82 -3.78
CA TYR A 204 5.01 -10.65 -2.60
C TYR A 204 6.32 -10.31 -1.91
N LEU A 205 6.31 -10.43 -0.57
CA LEU A 205 7.51 -10.50 0.24
C LEU A 205 7.89 -11.96 0.45
N ARG A 206 9.16 -12.27 0.24
CA ARG A 206 9.79 -13.53 0.62
C ARG A 206 10.77 -13.23 1.75
N ALA A 207 10.78 -14.13 2.73
CA ALA A 207 11.70 -14.09 3.85
C ALA A 207 12.02 -15.53 4.28
N LYS A 208 13.19 -15.76 4.86
CA LYS A 208 13.54 -17.01 5.51
C LYS A 208 13.52 -16.81 7.02
N VAL A 209 12.71 -17.61 7.72
CA VAL A 209 12.57 -17.54 9.18
C VAL A 209 12.77 -18.93 9.76
N GLY A 210 13.82 -19.09 10.58
CA GLY A 210 14.15 -20.38 11.20
C GLY A 210 14.28 -21.52 10.19
N GLY A 211 14.90 -21.25 9.03
CA GLY A 211 15.08 -22.24 7.96
C GLY A 211 13.89 -22.44 7.02
N VAL A 212 12.74 -21.79 7.27
CA VAL A 212 11.53 -21.91 6.45
C VAL A 212 11.34 -20.67 5.59
N HIS A 213 11.06 -20.87 4.29
CA HIS A 213 10.64 -19.76 3.43
C HIS A 213 9.18 -19.37 3.70
N VAL A 214 8.99 -18.09 4.00
CA VAL A 214 7.70 -17.45 4.23
C VAL A 214 7.42 -16.53 3.06
N PHE A 215 6.25 -16.70 2.45
CA PHE A 215 5.76 -15.86 1.36
C PHE A 215 4.52 -15.10 1.83
N CYS A 216 4.64 -13.78 1.92
CA CYS A 216 3.55 -12.87 2.23
C CYS A 216 3.10 -12.21 0.93
N THR A 217 1.84 -12.43 0.54
CA THR A 217 1.27 -11.92 -0.72
C THR A 217 -0.16 -11.51 -0.48
N HIS A 218 -0.69 -10.67 -1.36
CA HIS A 218 -2.09 -10.27 -1.35
C HIS A 218 -2.98 -11.46 -1.70
N THR A 219 -3.99 -11.71 -0.88
CA THR A 219 -4.89 -12.87 -1.00
C THR A 219 -6.25 -12.54 -1.61
N THR A 220 -6.48 -11.30 -2.03
CA THR A 220 -7.79 -10.86 -2.54
C THR A 220 -8.07 -11.40 -3.96
N PRO A 221 -9.11 -12.24 -4.14
CA PRO A 221 -9.47 -12.81 -5.45
C PRO A 221 -10.47 -11.95 -6.24
N VAL A 222 -10.97 -10.84 -5.69
CA VAL A 222 -11.96 -9.99 -6.35
C VAL A 222 -11.66 -8.52 -6.05
N LEU A 223 -11.16 -7.82 -7.06
CA LEU A 223 -11.28 -6.37 -7.19
C LEU A 223 -12.61 -6.12 -7.89
N THR A 224 -13.47 -5.27 -7.33
CA THR A 224 -14.66 -4.79 -8.04
C THR A 224 -14.27 -4.09 -9.34
N ASP A 225 -15.16 -4.08 -10.33
CA ASP A 225 -14.95 -3.98 -11.80
C ASP A 225 -14.14 -2.80 -12.39
N ILE A 226 -13.45 -1.96 -11.60
CA ILE A 226 -12.64 -0.85 -12.14
C ILE A 226 -11.29 -0.79 -11.43
N TYR A 227 -10.26 -1.19 -12.16
CA TYR A 227 -8.86 -1.10 -11.79
C TYR A 227 -8.15 -0.18 -12.78
N LEU A 228 -7.35 0.75 -12.26
CA LEU A 228 -6.55 1.64 -13.11
C LEU A 228 -5.21 0.96 -13.35
N ASP A 229 -5.06 0.40 -14.55
CA ASP A 229 -3.79 -0.07 -15.08
C ASP A 229 -3.23 0.96 -16.06
N GLY A 230 -1.97 1.35 -15.82
CA GLY A 230 -1.17 2.16 -16.71
C GLY A 230 0.07 1.44 -17.16
N LYS A 231 0.51 1.80 -18.37
CA LYS A 231 1.65 1.22 -19.08
C LYS A 231 2.87 2.10 -18.95
#